data_AF-A0A845L688-F1
#
_entry.id   AF-A0A845L688-F1
#
_cell.length_a   1.000
_cell.length_b   1.000
_cell.length_c   1.000
_cell.angle_alpha   90.00
_cell.angle_beta   90.00
_cell.angle_gamma   90.00
#
_symmetry.space_group_name_H-M   'P 1'
#
loop_
_entity.id
_entity.type
_entity.pdbx_description
1 polymer ?
#
loop_
_entity_poly.entity_id
_entity_poly.type
_entity_poly.pdbx_seq_one_letter_code
_entity_poly.pdbx_strand_id
1 'polypeptide(L)' 'MISLRGEKTQEAMADQLGISRNYLSELENGVTPSVKTATRISFKLGVHWTKLFDDGTGEGHQAANQ' A
#
# COMPACT_ATOMS: atom_id res chain seq x y z
N MET A 1 5.36 0.70 0.19
CA MET A 1 4.08 1.45 0.29
C MET A 1 4.16 2.94 -0.12
N ILE A 2 5.25 3.66 0.20
CA ILE A 2 5.40 5.11 -0.11
C ILE A 2 5.04 5.45 -1.57
N SER A 3 5.46 4.62 -2.52
CA SER A 3 5.19 4.81 -3.95
C SER A 3 3.70 4.80 -4.32
N LEU A 4 2.83 4.20 -3.49
CA LEU A 4 1.38 4.15 -3.72
C LEU A 4 0.65 5.42 -3.28
N ARG A 5 1.28 6.27 -2.45
CA ARG A 5 0.67 7.52 -1.95
C ARG A 5 0.75 8.68 -2.95
N GLY A 6 1.72 8.65 -3.87
CA GLY A 6 1.97 9.75 -4.79
C GLY A 6 2.23 11.07 -4.05
N GLU A 7 1.60 12.16 -4.47
CA GLU A 7 1.77 13.49 -3.88
C GLU A 7 0.88 13.75 -2.64
N LYS A 8 0.03 12.80 -2.24
CA LYS A 8 -0.86 13.00 -1.09
C LYS A 8 -0.06 13.09 0.22
N THR A 9 -0.52 13.94 1.13
CA THR A 9 -0.01 13.92 2.52
C THR A 9 -0.39 12.59 3.19
N GLN A 10 0.37 12.18 4.20
CA GLN A 10 0.03 10.98 4.98
C GLN A 10 -1.36 11.11 5.62
N GLU A 11 -1.73 12.31 6.07
CA GLU A 11 -3.06 12.57 6.64
C GLU A 11 -4.16 12.32 5.61
N ALA A 12 -4.08 12.97 4.44
CA ALA A 12 -5.10 12.85 3.41
C ALA A 12 -5.25 11.40 2.88
N MET A 13 -4.14 10.67 2.81
CA MET A 13 -4.16 9.26 2.43
C MET A 13 -4.75 8.38 3.53
N ALA A 14 -4.39 8.62 4.80
CA ALA A 14 -4.91 7.89 5.94
C ALA A 14 -6.43 8.05 6.06
N ASP A 15 -6.95 9.27 5.87
CA ASP A 15 -8.38 9.57 5.83
C ASP A 15 -9.09 8.80 4.71
N GLN A 16 -8.54 8.83 3.49
CA GLN A 16 -9.08 8.07 2.36
C GLN A 16 -9.15 6.57 2.69
N LEU A 17 -8.08 6.03 3.28
CA LEU A 17 -7.97 4.63 3.63
C LEU A 17 -8.81 4.25 4.86
N GLY A 18 -9.21 5.21 5.70
CA GLY A 18 -9.90 4.97 6.95
C GLY A 18 -9.01 4.27 7.98
N ILE A 19 -7.75 4.69 8.04
CA ILE A 19 -6.74 4.25 9.02
C ILE A 19 -6.14 5.47 9.72
N SER A 20 -5.39 5.28 10.80
CA SER A 20 -4.68 6.40 11.43
C SER A 20 -3.44 6.79 10.63
N ARG A 21 -3.05 8.07 10.70
CA ARG A 21 -1.80 8.57 10.12
C ARG A 21 -0.58 7.81 10.64
N ASN A 22 -0.55 7.52 11.95
CA ASN A 22 0.54 6.75 12.54
C ASN A 22 0.62 5.35 11.93
N TYR A 23 -0.53 4.67 11.75
CA TYR A 23 -0.54 3.36 11.13
C TYR A 23 -0.07 3.42 9.67
N LEU A 24 -0.48 4.44 8.90
CA LEU A 24 0.06 4.64 7.55
C LEU A 24 1.59 4.82 7.57
N SER A 25 2.12 5.61 8.50
CA SER A 25 3.56 5.82 8.67
C SER A 25 4.28 4.51 9.01
N GLU A 26 3.73 3.67 9.88
CA GLU A 26 4.26 2.35 10.21
C GLU A 26 4.35 1.47 8.95
N LEU A 27 3.27 1.41 8.16
CA LEU A 27 3.25 0.65 6.90
C LEU A 27 4.27 1.19 5.88
N GLU A 28 4.46 2.51 5.81
CA GLU A 28 5.48 3.13 4.97
C GLU A 28 6.92 2.82 5.42
N ASN A 29 7.11 2.58 6.71
CA ASN A 29 8.39 2.17 7.31
C ASN A 29 8.58 0.65 7.36
N GLY A 30 7.74 -0.12 6.67
CA GLY A 30 7.92 -1.57 6.49
C GLY A 30 7.17 -2.46 7.49
N VAL A 31 6.31 -1.89 8.35
CA VAL A 31 5.38 -2.73 9.13
C VAL A 31 4.46 -3.48 8.17
N THR A 32 4.41 -4.80 8.31
CA THR A 32 3.58 -5.64 7.46
C THR A 32 2.14 -5.67 7.99
N PRO A 33 1.13 -5.24 7.20
CA PRO A 33 -0.27 -5.31 7.61
C PRO A 33 -0.77 -6.77 7.61
N SER A 34 -1.85 -7.03 8.35
CA SER A 34 -2.59 -8.28 8.16
C SER A 34 -3.17 -8.38 6.74
N VAL A 35 -3.39 -9.60 6.24
CA VAL A 35 -4.05 -9.82 4.93
C VAL A 35 -5.40 -9.09 4.87
N LYS A 36 -6.21 -9.19 5.93
CA LYS A 36 -7.50 -8.48 6.03
C LYS A 36 -7.35 -6.97 5.86
N THR A 37 -6.33 -6.38 6.49
CA THR A 37 -6.04 -4.95 6.37
C THR A 37 -5.55 -4.61 4.96
N ALA A 38 -4.65 -5.40 4.39
CA ALA A 38 -4.12 -5.19 3.06
C ALA A 38 -5.21 -5.26 1.98
N THR A 39 -6.14 -6.21 2.07
CA THR A 39 -7.30 -6.32 1.17
C THR A 39 -8.19 -5.06 1.25
N ARG A 40 -8.45 -4.55 2.45
CA ARG A 40 -9.27 -3.33 2.62
C ARG A 40 -8.59 -2.09 2.04
N ILE A 41 -7.30 -1.91 2.30
CA ILE A 41 -6.52 -0.77 1.80
C ILE A 41 -6.42 -0.84 0.27
N SER A 42 -6.05 -1.99 -0.26
CA SER A 42 -5.87 -2.20 -1.71
C SER A 42 -7.15 -2.00 -2.51
N PHE A 43 -8.30 -2.42 -1.98
CA PHE A 43 -9.61 -2.14 -2.57
C PHE A 43 -9.86 -0.64 -2.73
N LYS A 44 -9.48 0.18 -1.74
CA LYS A 44 -9.62 1.64 -1.80
C LYS A 44 -8.59 2.32 -2.70
N LEU A 45 -7.45 1.68 -2.94
CA LEU A 45 -6.39 2.18 -3.81
C LEU A 45 -6.53 1.70 -5.26
N GLY A 46 -7.41 0.73 -5.53
CA GLY A 46 -7.55 0.13 -6.85
C GLY A 46 -6.32 -0.67 -7.30
N VAL A 47 -5.56 -1.22 -6.35
CA VAL A 47 -4.37 -2.04 -6.62
C VAL A 47 -4.54 -3.46 -6.07
N HIS A 48 -3.71 -4.40 -6.49
CA HIS A 48 -3.71 -5.74 -5.89
C HIS A 48 -3.08 -5.71 -4.49
N TRP A 49 -3.67 -6.43 -3.53
CA TRP A 49 -3.25 -6.39 -2.12
C TRP A 49 -1.79 -6.81 -1.87
N THR A 50 -1.24 -7.65 -2.74
CA THR A 50 0.17 -8.07 -2.67
C THR A 50 1.14 -6.91 -2.87
N LYS A 51 0.72 -5.82 -3.52
CA LYS A 51 1.55 -4.60 -3.70
C LYS A 51 1.85 -3.87 -2.39
N LEU A 52 1.14 -4.17 -1.31
CA LEU A 52 1.46 -3.64 0.02
C LEU A 52 2.62 -4.39 0.70
N PHE A 53 2.97 -5.57 0.21
CA PHE A 53 4.08 -6.39 0.68
C PHE A 53 5.32 -6.26 -0.20
N ASP A 54 5.21 -5.50 -1.29
CA ASP A 54 6.31 -5.17 -2.18
C ASP A 54 7.06 -3.97 -1.55
N ASP A 55 8.19 -4.28 -0.92
CA ASP A 55 9.10 -3.35 -0.26
C ASP A 55 10.04 -2.64 -1.25
N GLY A 56 9.77 -2.76 -2.56
CA GLY A 56 10.53 -2.08 -3.62
C GLY A 56 11.80 -2.81 -4.02
N THR A 57 11.92 -4.09 -3.69
CA THR A 57 13.07 -4.94 -4.06
C THR A 57 12.83 -5.82 -5.29
N GLY A 58 11.67 -5.75 -5.93
CA GLY A 58 11.33 -6.61 -7.07
C GLY A 58 11.46 -5.94 -8.43
N GLU A 59 12.53 -6.27 -9.16
CA GLU A 59 12.52 -6.31 -10.63
C GLU A 59 11.24 -7.00 -11.13
N GLY A 60 10.77 -6.54 -12.28
CA GLY A 60 9.40 -6.75 -12.76
C GLY A 60 8.91 -8.19 -12.73
N HIS A 61 7.81 -8.43 -12.01
CA HIS A 61 6.86 -9.46 -12.43
C HIS A 61 6.04 -8.90 -13.60
N GLN A 62 6.66 -8.96 -14.79
CA GLN A 62 5.94 -8.94 -16.05
C GLN A 62 4.95 -10.10 -16.04
N ALA A 63 3.68 -9.81 -15.82
CA ALA A 63 2.61 -10.76 -16.10
C ALA A 63 2.13 -10.53 -17.54
N ALA A 64 2.46 -11.53 -18.36
CA ALA A 64 1.73 -11.99 -19.55
C ALA A 64 1.71 -11.08 -20.79
N ASN A 65 2.60 -11.39 -21.73
CA ASN A 65 2.20 -11.60 -23.13
C ASN A 65 3.29 -12.40 -23.86
N GLN A 66 3.08 -13.71 -24.11
CA GLN A 66 3.44 -14.48 -25.32
C GLN A 66 2.63 -15.80 -25.32
#